data_AF-A0A1E3RVH9-F1
#
_entry.id   AF-A0A1E3RVH9-F1
#
_cell.length_a   1.000
_cell.length_b   1.000
_cell.length_c   1.000
_cell.angle_alpha   90.00
_cell.angle_beta   90.00
_cell.angle_gamma   90.00
#
_symmetry.space_group_name_H-M   'P 1'
#
loop_
_entity.id
_entity.type
_entity.pdbx_description
1 polymer ?
#
loop_
_entity_poly.entity_id
_entity_poly.type
_entity_poly.pdbx_seq_one_letter_code
_entity_poly.pdbx_strand_id
1 'polypeptide(L)' 'MLTDYDFEVAVGAAAQDAVWKTQHPLTHHLAEDDPRRTKYLREYQSSVGRQVLAAIARLTTIDLCRRP' A
#
# COMPACT_ATOMS: atom_id res chain seq x y z
N MET A 1 6.89 18.69 -3.08
CA MET A 1 7.82 17.65 -2.59
C MET A 1 7.00 16.39 -2.35
N LEU A 2 7.54 15.21 -2.68
CA LEU A 2 6.87 13.94 -2.40
C LEU A 2 6.83 13.75 -0.87
N THR A 3 5.65 13.49 -0.30
CA THR A 3 5.52 13.23 1.14
C THR A 3 5.71 11.73 1.45
N ASP A 4 5.99 11.39 2.71
CA ASP A 4 6.01 9.98 3.15
C ASP A 4 4.68 9.29 2.84
N TYR A 5 3.57 10.01 2.98
CA TYR A 5 2.24 9.53 2.59
C TYR A 5 2.16 9.20 1.09
N ASP A 6 2.69 10.05 0.21
CA ASP A 6 2.72 9.79 -1.23
C ASP A 6 3.57 8.56 -1.57
N PHE A 7 4.67 8.35 -0.85
CA PHE A 7 5.52 7.17 -1.01
C PHE A 7 4.80 5.89 -0.57
N GLU A 8 4.13 5.90 0.59
CA GLU A 8 3.31 4.79 1.06
C GLU A 8 2.22 4.43 0.05
N VAL A 9 1.53 5.42 -0.52
CA VAL A 9 0.52 5.21 -1.57
C VAL A 9 1.14 4.51 -2.78
N ALA A 10 2.30 4.97 -3.27
CA ALA A 10 2.97 4.38 -4.41
C ALA A 10 3.38 2.91 -4.16
N VAL A 11 3.93 2.62 -2.98
CA VAL A 11 4.30 1.25 -2.58
C VAL A 11 3.07 0.36 -2.50
N GLY A 12 1.98 0.83 -1.89
CA GLY A 12 0.75 0.06 -1.80
C GLY A 12 0.08 -0.19 -3.15
N ALA A 13 0.10 0.80 -4.05
CA ALA A 13 -0.39 0.64 -5.41
C ALA A 13 0.42 -0.41 -6.18
N ALA A 14 1.75 -0.38 -6.09
CA ALA A 14 2.62 -1.37 -6.71
C ALA A 14 2.44 -2.77 -6.11
N ALA A 15 2.29 -2.88 -4.80
CA ALA A 15 2.04 -4.15 -4.13
C ALA A 15 0.69 -4.76 -4.54
N GLN A 16 -0.35 -3.93 -4.68
CA GLN A 16 -1.65 -4.34 -5.16
C GLN A 16 -1.56 -4.86 -6.61
N ASP A 17 -0.91 -4.12 -7.51
CA ASP A 17 -0.71 -4.53 -8.90
C ASP A 17 0.04 -5.87 -9.03
N ALA A 18 1.08 -6.05 -8.21
CA ALA A 18 1.94 -7.24 -8.25
C ALA A 18 1.28 -8.51 -7.68
N VAL A 19 0.47 -8.41 -6.62
CA VAL A 19 -0.01 -9.57 -5.85
C VAL A 19 -1.52 -9.77 -5.94
N TRP A 20 -2.32 -8.70 -6.07
CA TRP A 20 -3.78 -8.78 -6.05
C TRP A 20 -4.46 -7.87 -7.07
N LYS A 21 -4.84 -8.45 -8.21
CA LYS A 21 -5.71 -7.81 -9.21
C LYS A 21 -7.17 -7.69 -8.77
N THR A 22 -7.53 -8.24 -7.61
CA THR A 22 -8.89 -8.21 -7.08
C THR A 22 -9.27 -6.79 -6.65
N GLN A 23 -10.46 -6.35 -7.04
CA GLN A 23 -10.95 -5.00 -6.79
C GLN A 23 -11.02 -4.69 -5.28
N HIS A 24 -10.64 -3.47 -4.90
CA HIS A 24 -10.64 -3.05 -3.51
C HIS A 24 -12.08 -2.99 -2.95
N PRO A 25 -12.37 -3.67 -1.81
CA PRO A 25 -13.74 -3.93 -1.36
C PRO A 25 -14.56 -2.67 -1.06
N LEU A 26 -13.93 -1.60 -0.56
CA LEU A 26 -14.64 -0.35 -0.27
C LEU A 26 -14.91 0.49 -1.54
N THR A 27 -14.12 0.32 -2.59
CA THR A 27 -14.35 1.00 -3.87
C THR A 27 -15.23 0.21 -4.83
N HIS A 28 -15.45 -1.08 -4.56
CA HIS A 28 -16.32 -1.95 -5.36
C HIS A 28 -17.80 -1.54 -5.25
N HIS A 29 -18.22 -0.98 -4.12
CA HIS A 29 -19.59 -0.52 -3.88
C HIS A 29 -19.85 0.93 -4.28
N LEU A 30 -18.84 1.63 -4.78
CA LEU A 30 -18.95 3.02 -5.21
C LEU A 30 -19.03 3.10 -6.74
N ALA A 31 -19.83 4.04 -7.24
CA ALA A 31 -19.87 4.35 -8.66
C ALA A 31 -18.47 4.76 -9.16
N GLU A 32 -18.19 4.56 -10.44
CA GLU A 32 -16.87 4.85 -11.02
C GLU A 32 -16.48 6.32 -10.96
N ASP A 33 -17.47 7.20 -11.01
CA ASP A 33 -17.36 8.65 -10.95
C ASP A 33 -17.46 9.23 -9.53
N ASP A 34 -17.64 8.38 -8.50
CA ASP A 34 -17.75 8.87 -7.12
C ASP A 34 -16.42 9.50 -6.66
N PRO A 35 -16.41 10.80 -6.29
CA PRO A 35 -15.18 11.49 -5.89
C PRO A 35 -14.52 10.89 -4.64
N ARG A 36 -15.28 10.15 -3.82
CA ARG A 36 -14.77 9.45 -2.62
C ARG A 36 -13.97 8.22 -2.99
N ARG A 37 -14.18 7.63 -4.17
CA ARG A 37 -13.46 6.45 -4.65
C ARG A 37 -11.96 6.70 -4.69
N THR A 38 -11.55 7.85 -5.20
CA THR A 38 -10.13 8.28 -5.24
C THR A 38 -9.57 8.42 -3.83
N LYS A 39 -10.33 9.02 -2.90
CA LYS A 39 -9.90 9.19 -1.51
C LYS A 39 -9.68 7.83 -0.84
N TYR A 40 -10.67 6.94 -0.89
CA TYR A 40 -10.58 5.63 -0.24
C TYR A 40 -9.53 4.72 -0.85
N LEU A 41 -9.35 4.79 -2.18
CA LEU A 41 -8.28 4.05 -2.85
C LEU A 41 -6.91 4.51 -2.32
N ARG A 42 -6.71 5.83 -2.18
CA ARG A 42 -5.46 6.41 -1.69
C ARG A 42 -5.19 6.03 -0.23
N GLU A 43 -6.21 6.09 0.63
CA GLU A 43 -6.10 5.65 2.03
C GLU A 43 -5.77 4.17 2.15
N TYR A 44 -6.40 3.33 1.33
CA TYR A 44 -6.10 1.89 1.29
C TYR A 44 -4.66 1.62 0.83
N GLN A 45 -4.25 2.21 -0.28
CA GLN A 45 -2.90 2.05 -0.82
C GLN A 45 -1.85 2.52 0.20
N SER A 46 -2.08 3.66 0.86
CA SER A 46 -1.20 4.10 1.95
C SER A 46 -1.13 3.08 3.10
N SER A 47 -2.26 2.49 3.51
CA SER A 47 -2.30 1.44 4.54
C SER A 47 -1.53 0.18 4.14
N VAL A 48 -1.71 -0.30 2.90
CA VAL A 48 -0.97 -1.44 2.36
C VAL A 48 0.53 -1.11 2.28
N GLY A 49 0.88 0.08 1.79
CA GLY A 49 2.26 0.54 1.70
C GLY A 49 2.98 0.51 3.04
N ARG A 50 2.34 1.00 4.12
CA ARG A 50 2.89 0.91 5.48
C ARG A 50 3.14 -0.53 5.93
N GLN A 51 2.22 -1.45 5.63
CA GLN A 51 2.38 -2.86 6.00
C GLN A 51 3.55 -3.50 5.25
N VAL A 52 3.70 -3.20 3.96
CA VAL A 52 4.82 -3.67 3.13
C VAL A 52 6.15 -3.14 3.66
N LEU A 53 6.24 -1.83 3.92
CA LEU A 53 7.45 -1.21 4.47
C LEU A 53 7.83 -1.79 5.84
N ALA A 54 6.84 -2.00 6.72
CA ALA A 54 7.06 -2.63 8.01
C ALA A 54 7.55 -4.09 7.87
N ALA A 55 7.00 -4.84 6.92
CA ALA A 55 7.46 -6.21 6.64
C ALA A 55 8.90 -6.24 6.13
N ILE A 56 9.26 -5.34 5.19
CA ILE A 56 10.63 -5.19 4.70
C ILE A 56 11.57 -4.85 5.85
N ALA A 57 11.21 -3.87 6.70
CA ALA A 57 12.03 -3.50 7.86
C ALA A 57 12.23 -4.67 8.85
N ARG A 58 11.20 -5.50 9.06
CA ARG A 58 11.32 -6.73 9.87
C ARG A 58 12.24 -7.75 9.22
N LEU A 59 12.15 -7.96 7.92
CA LEU A 59 13.02 -8.90 7.21
C LEU A 59 14.47 -8.43 7.20
N THR A 60 14.73 -7.13 7.00
CA THR A 60 16.10 -6.59 7.02
C THR A 60 16.70 -6.63 8.41
N THR A 61 15.92 -6.36 9.46
CA THR A 61 16.40 -6.50 10.85
C THR A 61 16.69 -7.95 11.22
N ILE A 62 15.84 -8.90 10.81
CA ILE A 62 16.11 -10.34 10.97
C ILE A 62 17.40 -10.73 10.23
N ASP A 63 17.59 -10.25 8.99
CA ASP A 63 18.75 -10.59 8.18
C ASP A 63 20.06 -10.01 8.77
N LEU A 64 20.00 -8.80 9.34
CA LEU A 64 21.13 -8.20 10.08
C LEU A 64 21.49 -8.99 11.35
N CYS A 65 20.50 -9.50 12.09
CA CYS A 65 20.76 -10.36 13.25
C CYS A 65 21.21 -11.78 12.86
N ARG A 66 21.06 -12.19 11.59
CA ARG A 66 21.37 -13.53 11.09
C ARG A 66 22.75 -13.62 10.43
N ARG A 67 23.41 -12.51 10.11
CA ARG A 67 24.79 -12.51 9.59
C ARG A 67 25.78 -12.77 10.74
N PRO A 68 26.64 -13.81 10.64
CA PRO A 68 27.66 -14.11 11.64
C PRO A 68 28.79 -13.07 11.66
#